data_AF-A0A2S4XU41-F1
#
_entry.id   AF-A0A2S4XU41-F1
#
_cell.length_a   1.000
_cell.length_b   1.000
_cell.length_c   1.000
_cell.angle_alpha   90.00
_cell.angle_beta   90.00
_cell.angle_gamma   90.00
#
_symmetry.space_group_name_H-M   'P 1'
#
loop_
_entity.id
_entity.type
_entity.pdbx_description
1 polymer ?
#
loop_
_entity_poly.entity_id
_entity_poly.type
_entity_poly.pdbx_seq_one_letter_code
_entity_poly.pdbx_strand_id
1 'polypeptide(L)'
;MTPSSGGTAPPPDGRFDAAVRRYLRDRPLATVVALGEGLDTGFWRVDNGQLRWLTVEEPATAALRRMLLPDGPRWRTLTGRPAGPHWPAAVTRPALGVLVLAFGPPPASDALHDLCALCARRLPGATLLLDAPLRRRGVAGGRSRRASLFPPATAPALTEFRF
;
A
#
# COMPACT_ATOMS: atom_id res chain seq x y z
N MET A 1 -7.75 -40.49 17.68
CA MET A 1 -7.21 -39.17 18.07
C MET A 1 -6.95 -38.38 16.81
N THR A 2 -7.87 -37.49 16.43
CA THR A 2 -7.72 -36.54 15.33
C THR A 2 -7.13 -35.25 15.88
N PRO A 3 -6.03 -34.69 15.33
CA PRO A 3 -5.56 -33.39 15.80
C PRO A 3 -6.52 -32.32 15.29
N SER A 4 -7.03 -31.53 16.23
CA SER A 4 -7.90 -30.38 16.00
C SER A 4 -7.11 -29.29 15.30
N SER A 5 -7.51 -28.93 14.08
CA SER A 5 -6.96 -27.79 13.34
C SER A 5 -7.47 -26.49 13.97
N GLY A 6 -6.76 -26.01 15.00
CA GLY A 6 -6.96 -24.68 15.55
C GLY A 6 -6.58 -23.63 14.51
N GLY A 7 -7.56 -23.17 13.74
CA GLY A 7 -7.42 -22.01 12.86
C GLY A 7 -7.21 -20.77 13.71
N THR A 8 -5.95 -20.43 13.98
CA THR A 8 -5.58 -19.13 14.53
C THR A 8 -6.03 -18.09 13.52
N ALA A 9 -7.01 -17.26 13.89
CA ALA A 9 -7.36 -16.08 13.11
C ALA A 9 -6.06 -15.29 12.87
N PRO A 10 -5.77 -14.88 11.62
CA PRO A 10 -4.57 -14.11 11.35
C PRO A 10 -4.52 -12.90 12.29
N PRO A 11 -3.32 -12.50 12.76
CA PRO A 11 -3.17 -11.28 13.58
C PRO A 11 -3.81 -10.10 12.85
N PRO A 12 -4.28 -9.05 13.55
CA PRO A 12 -4.97 -7.93 12.93
C PRO A 12 -4.12 -7.41 11.76
N ASP A 13 -4.64 -7.67 10.56
CA ASP A 13 -3.96 -7.41 9.29
C ASP A 13 -3.46 -5.96 9.29
N GLY A 14 -2.21 -5.74 8.89
CA GLY A 14 -1.72 -4.39 8.59
C GLY A 14 -2.67 -3.71 7.61
N ARG A 15 -2.70 -2.37 7.63
CA ARG A 15 -3.71 -1.54 6.93
C ARG A 15 -3.91 -1.93 5.44
N PHE A 16 -2.89 -2.49 4.79
CA PHE A 16 -2.92 -2.97 3.41
C PHE A 16 -2.80 -4.49 3.22
N ASP A 17 -2.54 -5.28 4.27
CA ASP A 17 -2.06 -6.66 4.13
C ASP A 17 -3.05 -7.53 3.35
N ALA A 18 -4.34 -7.47 3.71
CA ALA A 18 -5.39 -8.21 3.03
C ALA A 18 -5.50 -7.81 1.54
N ALA A 19 -5.37 -6.52 1.22
CA ALA A 19 -5.42 -6.03 -0.16
C ALA A 19 -4.19 -6.46 -0.97
N VAL A 20 -3.01 -6.44 -0.36
CA VAL A 20 -1.76 -6.92 -0.97
C VAL A 20 -1.86 -8.42 -1.24
N ARG A 21 -2.23 -9.23 -0.24
CA ARG A 21 -2.43 -10.69 -0.42
C ARG A 21 -3.44 -10.98 -1.53
N ARG A 22 -4.56 -10.24 -1.56
CA ARG A 22 -5.56 -10.37 -2.63
C ARG A 22 -4.97 -10.09 -4.00
N TYR A 23 -4.22 -9.01 -4.16
CA TYR A 23 -3.59 -8.64 -5.43
C TYR A 23 -2.55 -9.67 -5.89
N LEU A 24 -1.77 -10.22 -4.96
CA LEU A 24 -0.73 -11.20 -5.24
C LEU A 24 -1.26 -12.57 -5.64
N ARG A 25 -2.53 -12.91 -5.34
CA ARG A 25 -3.14 -14.16 -5.85
C ARG A 25 -3.16 -14.22 -7.37
N ASP A 26 -3.45 -13.09 -8.01
CA ASP A 26 -3.53 -13.01 -9.47
C ASP A 26 -2.17 -12.61 -10.10
N ARG A 27 -1.31 -11.94 -9.33
CA ARG A 27 -0.02 -11.40 -9.78
C ARG A 27 1.09 -11.71 -8.76
N PRO A 28 1.52 -12.98 -8.64
CA PRO A 28 2.42 -13.41 -7.56
C PRO A 28 3.82 -12.80 -7.63
N LEU A 29 4.25 -12.37 -8.82
CA LEU A 29 5.56 -11.76 -9.09
C LEU A 29 5.50 -10.22 -9.12
N ALA A 30 4.38 -9.62 -8.69
CA ALA A 30 4.20 -8.18 -8.75
C ALA A 30 5.24 -7.43 -7.91
N THR A 31 5.44 -6.15 -8.29
CA THR A 31 6.14 -5.19 -7.44
C THR A 31 5.14 -4.41 -6.61
N VAL A 32 5.28 -4.45 -5.29
CA VAL A 32 4.60 -3.54 -4.38
C VAL A 32 5.50 -2.33 -4.15
N VAL A 33 4.97 -1.13 -4.38
CA VAL A 33 5.66 0.15 -4.13
C VAL A 33 5.01 0.80 -2.92
N ALA A 34 5.74 0.93 -1.83
CA ALA A 34 5.28 1.53 -0.60
C ALA A 34 5.81 2.96 -0.48
N LEU A 35 4.92 3.94 -0.64
CA LEU A 35 5.21 5.36 -0.62
C LEU A 35 5.01 5.89 0.80
N GLY A 36 6.09 6.23 1.51
CA GLY A 36 6.02 6.82 2.85
C GLY A 36 5.57 5.85 3.97
N GLU A 37 5.89 4.55 3.87
CA GLU A 37 5.56 3.54 4.89
C GLU A 37 6.37 3.68 6.19
N GLY A 38 7.44 4.49 6.18
CA GLY A 38 8.34 4.69 7.30
C GLY A 38 9.07 3.41 7.69
N LEU A 39 8.79 2.92 8.90
CA LEU A 39 9.39 1.70 9.46
C LEU A 39 8.42 0.50 9.45
N ASP A 40 7.30 0.59 8.71
CA ASP A 40 6.42 -0.56 8.53
C ASP A 40 7.17 -1.72 7.85
N THR A 41 6.79 -2.94 8.23
CA THR A 41 7.40 -4.20 7.79
C THR A 41 6.45 -5.02 6.91
N GLY A 42 5.59 -4.33 6.14
CA GLY A 42 4.55 -4.91 5.29
C GLY A 42 5.03 -6.08 4.44
N PHE A 43 6.19 -5.97 3.78
CA PHE A 43 6.77 -7.07 3.00
C PHE A 43 6.90 -8.37 3.79
N TRP A 44 7.39 -8.34 5.03
CA TRP A 44 7.64 -9.53 5.85
C TRP A 44 6.33 -10.23 6.24
N ARG A 45 5.25 -9.46 6.36
CA ARG A 45 3.91 -10.00 6.67
C ARG A 45 3.27 -10.65 5.45
N VAL A 46 3.41 -10.03 4.28
CA VAL A 46 2.67 -10.43 3.05
C VAL A 46 3.51 -11.20 2.05
N ASP A 47 4.78 -11.47 2.36
CA ASP A 47 5.69 -12.18 1.46
C ASP A 47 5.14 -13.54 1.01
N ASN A 48 5.20 -13.79 -0.29
CA ASN A 48 4.85 -15.05 -0.93
C ASN A 48 6.10 -15.76 -1.51
N GLY A 49 7.30 -15.28 -1.19
CA GLY A 49 8.56 -15.79 -1.72
C GLY A 49 8.93 -15.28 -3.12
N GLN A 50 8.03 -14.55 -3.79
CA GLN A 50 8.16 -14.17 -5.20
C GLN A 50 8.05 -12.67 -5.46
N LEU A 51 7.24 -11.97 -4.67
CA LEU A 51 6.99 -10.53 -4.84
C LEU A 51 8.26 -9.70 -4.66
N ARG A 52 8.24 -8.50 -5.22
CA ARG A 52 9.27 -7.49 -4.95
C ARG A 52 8.67 -6.28 -4.24
N TRP A 53 9.45 -5.64 -3.38
CA TRP A 53 9.03 -4.50 -2.57
C TRP A 53 9.97 -3.32 -2.78
N LEU A 54 9.41 -2.16 -3.08
CA LEU A 54 10.12 -0.91 -3.22
C LEU A 54 9.55 0.09 -2.23
N THR A 55 10.31 0.41 -1.20
CA THR A 55 9.99 1.48 -0.27
C THR A 55 10.52 2.80 -0.82
N VAL A 56 9.72 3.88 -0.80
CA VAL A 56 10.16 5.22 -1.20
C VAL A 56 10.01 6.16 0.00
N GLU A 57 11.12 6.70 0.47
CA GLU A 57 11.20 7.49 1.70
C GLU A 57 12.06 8.74 1.56
N GLU A 58 11.70 9.77 2.30
CA GLU A 58 12.54 10.97 2.44
C GLU A 58 13.90 10.63 3.07
N PRO A 59 14.97 11.41 2.81
CA PRO A 59 16.35 11.09 3.17
C PRO A 59 16.56 10.60 4.60
N ALA A 60 16.00 11.30 5.59
CA ALA A 60 16.18 10.94 7.00
C ALA A 60 15.57 9.57 7.32
N THR A 61 14.33 9.32 6.88
CA THR A 61 13.63 8.05 7.09
C THR A 61 14.26 6.92 6.28
N ALA A 62 14.69 7.19 5.04
CA ALA A 62 15.38 6.22 4.20
C ALA A 62 16.71 5.76 4.82
N ALA A 63 17.48 6.69 5.42
CA ALA A 63 18.71 6.36 6.14
C ALA A 63 18.42 5.48 7.36
N LEU A 64 17.47 5.87 8.20
CA LEU A 64 17.06 5.10 9.38
C LEU A 64 16.56 3.70 9.00
N ARG A 65 15.76 3.61 7.94
CA ARG A 65 15.23 2.33 7.45
C ARG A 65 16.35 1.41 7.01
N ARG A 66 17.36 1.88 6.26
CA ARG A 66 18.49 1.01 5.86
C ARG A 66 19.33 0.53 7.05
N MET A 67 19.37 1.29 8.15
CA MET A 67 20.05 0.86 9.38
C MET A 67 19.27 -0.24 10.11
N LEU A 68 17.94 -0.11 10.20
CA LEU A 68 17.09 -1.03 10.97
C LEU A 68 16.57 -2.23 10.16
N LEU A 69 16.37 -2.03 8.86
CA LEU A 69 15.82 -2.96 7.89
C LEU A 69 16.71 -2.95 6.63
N PRO A 70 17.90 -3.57 6.68
CA PRO A 70 18.83 -3.58 5.56
C PRO A 70 18.19 -4.14 4.28
N ASP A 71 18.51 -3.52 3.14
CA ASP A 71 17.99 -3.92 1.83
C ASP A 71 18.37 -5.37 1.48
N GLY A 72 17.51 -6.03 0.72
CA GLY A 72 17.70 -7.41 0.28
C GLY A 72 17.44 -7.60 -1.22
N PRO A 73 17.44 -8.86 -1.70
CA PRO A 73 17.29 -9.13 -3.13
C PRO A 73 15.89 -8.79 -3.66
N ARG A 74 14.87 -8.85 -2.80
CA ARG A 74 13.46 -8.66 -3.16
C ARG A 74 12.82 -7.44 -2.52
N TRP A 75 13.46 -6.81 -1.54
CA TRP A 75 12.98 -5.57 -0.93
C TRP A 75 14.12 -4.55 -0.92
N ARG A 76 13.81 -3.29 -1.16
CA ARG A 76 14.81 -2.22 -1.04
C ARG A 76 14.19 -0.86 -0.75
N THR A 77 15.01 0.03 -0.23
CA THR A 77 14.65 1.42 0.05
C THR A 77 15.23 2.34 -1.01
N LEU A 78 14.37 3.12 -1.65
CA LEU A 78 14.73 4.23 -2.54
C LEU A 78 14.58 5.54 -1.78
N THR A 79 15.63 6.37 -1.81
CA THR A 79 15.58 7.70 -1.21
C THR A 79 14.93 8.69 -2.18
N GLY A 80 13.90 9.39 -1.73
CA GLY A 80 13.29 10.54 -2.41
C GLY A 80 11.84 10.77 -2.01
N ARG A 81 11.27 11.86 -2.54
CA ARG A 81 9.87 12.25 -2.28
C ARG A 81 8.87 11.17 -2.70
N PRO A 82 7.99 10.67 -1.81
CA PRO A 82 6.93 9.73 -2.18
C PRO A 82 6.00 10.24 -3.30
N ALA A 83 5.71 11.55 -3.30
CA ALA A 83 4.96 12.24 -4.37
C ALA A 83 5.81 12.64 -5.59
N GLY A 84 7.10 12.31 -5.60
CA GLY A 84 8.04 12.69 -6.65
C GLY A 84 7.99 11.78 -7.88
N PRO A 85 8.48 12.22 -9.05
CA PRO A 85 8.38 11.47 -10.30
C PRO A 85 9.48 10.42 -10.53
N HIS A 86 10.40 10.24 -9.59
CA HIS A 86 11.64 9.47 -9.79
C HIS A 86 11.47 7.96 -9.54
N TRP A 87 10.59 7.57 -8.62
CA TRP A 87 10.44 6.18 -8.20
C TRP A 87 9.85 5.23 -9.26
N PRO A 88 9.00 5.63 -10.23
CA PRO A 88 8.48 4.70 -11.23
C PRO A 88 9.60 4.05 -12.05
N ALA A 89 10.68 4.78 -12.32
CA ALA A 89 11.84 4.26 -13.04
C ALA A 89 12.59 3.15 -12.27
N ALA A 90 12.40 3.07 -10.94
CA ALA A 90 12.97 2.01 -10.12
C ALA A 90 12.14 0.71 -10.13
N VAL A 91 10.95 0.70 -10.75
CA VAL A 91 10.15 -0.51 -10.93
C VAL A 91 10.66 -1.26 -12.16
N THR A 92 11.40 -2.35 -11.95
CA THR A 92 12.11 -3.01 -13.07
C THR A 92 11.27 -4.00 -13.87
N ARG A 93 10.10 -4.43 -13.35
CA ARG A 93 9.22 -5.42 -14.01
C ARG A 93 7.75 -5.01 -13.96
N PRO A 94 7.39 -3.83 -14.50
CA PRO A 94 6.01 -3.32 -14.40
C PRO A 94 4.98 -4.25 -15.08
N ALA A 95 5.38 -4.98 -16.12
CA ALA A 95 4.52 -5.95 -16.82
C ALA A 95 4.05 -7.12 -15.94
N LEU A 96 4.74 -7.42 -14.82
CA LEU A 96 4.33 -8.45 -13.87
C LEU A 96 3.31 -7.95 -12.82
N GLY A 97 2.90 -6.68 -12.94
CA GLY A 97 1.98 -6.03 -12.03
C GLY A 97 2.66 -5.08 -11.07
N VAL A 98 1.98 -3.96 -10.81
CA VAL A 98 2.41 -2.94 -9.84
C VAL A 98 1.27 -2.59 -8.91
N LEU A 99 1.50 -2.72 -7.62
CA LEU A 99 0.60 -2.26 -6.57
C LEU A 99 1.29 -1.12 -5.81
N VAL A 100 0.75 0.08 -5.90
CA VAL A 100 1.26 1.26 -5.18
C VAL A 100 0.44 1.43 -3.91
N LEU A 101 1.11 1.51 -2.76
CA LEU A 101 0.53 1.78 -1.46
C LEU A 101 0.98 3.18 -1.03
N ALA A 102 0.03 4.08 -0.84
CA ALA A 102 0.29 5.42 -0.32
C ALA A 102 -0.09 5.48 1.16
N PHE A 103 0.93 5.60 2.01
CA PHE A 103 0.78 5.70 3.46
C PHE A 103 0.62 7.16 3.89
N GLY A 104 -0.01 7.34 5.06
CA GLY A 104 -0.24 8.66 5.64
C GLY A 104 -1.55 9.30 5.20
N PRO A 105 -1.76 10.59 5.51
CA PRO A 105 -2.99 11.29 5.18
C PRO A 105 -3.18 11.36 3.65
N PRO A 106 -4.44 11.45 3.17
CA PRO A 106 -4.67 11.59 1.76
C PRO A 106 -4.02 12.90 1.27
N PRO A 107 -3.31 12.88 0.14
CA PRO A 107 -2.71 14.08 -0.40
C PRO A 107 -3.80 15.10 -0.78
N ALA A 108 -3.42 16.38 -0.88
CA ALA A 108 -4.25 17.40 -1.48
C ALA A 108 -4.71 16.96 -2.89
N SER A 109 -5.86 17.44 -3.36
CA SER A 109 -6.47 16.96 -4.62
C SER A 109 -5.54 17.04 -5.82
N ASP A 110 -4.76 18.12 -5.95
CA ASP A 110 -3.80 18.28 -7.05
C ASP A 110 -2.67 17.26 -6.96
N ALA A 111 -2.13 17.04 -5.75
CA ALA A 111 -1.09 16.03 -5.53
C ALA A 111 -1.62 14.59 -5.75
N LEU A 112 -2.89 14.32 -5.42
CA LEU A 112 -3.54 13.04 -5.74
C LEU A 112 -3.67 12.86 -7.25
N HIS A 113 -4.15 13.90 -7.94
CA HIS A 113 -4.30 13.90 -9.39
C HIS A 113 -2.94 13.69 -10.07
N ASP A 114 -1.89 14.36 -9.61
CA ASP A 114 -0.54 14.22 -10.12
C ASP A 114 0.03 12.82 -9.89
N LEU A 115 -0.21 12.23 -8.71
CA LEU A 115 0.18 10.85 -8.43
C LEU A 115 -0.57 9.85 -9.34
N CYS A 116 -1.88 10.02 -9.50
CA CYS A 116 -2.69 9.23 -10.41
C CYS A 116 -2.19 9.34 -11.86
N ALA A 117 -1.94 10.55 -12.33
CA ALA A 117 -1.43 10.81 -13.66
C ALA A 117 0.00 10.29 -13.86
N LEU A 118 0.84 10.34 -12.82
CA LEU A 118 2.17 9.72 -12.83
C LEU A 118 2.08 8.20 -12.99
N CYS A 119 1.24 7.55 -12.20
CA CYS A 119 0.99 6.10 -12.29
C CYS A 119 0.46 5.73 -13.68
N ALA A 120 -0.57 6.41 -14.19
CA ALA A 120 -1.14 6.13 -15.51
C ALA A 120 -0.12 6.27 -16.65
N ARG A 121 0.73 7.31 -16.60
CA ARG A 121 1.73 7.55 -17.66
C ARG A 121 2.93 6.61 -17.60
N ARG A 122 3.39 6.24 -16.40
CA ARG A 122 4.67 5.52 -16.23
C ARG A 122 4.50 4.04 -15.92
N LEU A 123 3.34 3.64 -15.39
CA LEU A 123 3.05 2.30 -14.90
C LEU A 123 1.63 1.89 -15.32
N PRO A 124 1.36 1.77 -16.64
CA PRO A 124 0.04 1.35 -17.12
C PRO A 124 -0.31 -0.03 -16.54
N GLY A 125 -1.56 -0.21 -16.11
CA GLY A 125 -2.02 -1.41 -15.41
C GLY A 125 -1.78 -1.41 -13.90
N ALA A 126 -1.17 -0.36 -13.34
CA ALA A 126 -0.94 -0.26 -11.90
C ALA A 126 -2.24 -0.06 -11.12
N THR A 127 -2.26 -0.56 -9.89
CA THR A 127 -3.29 -0.25 -8.89
C THR A 127 -2.69 0.62 -7.80
N LEU A 128 -3.35 1.71 -7.41
CA LEU A 128 -2.97 2.56 -6.28
C LEU A 128 -3.98 2.40 -5.15
N LEU A 129 -3.49 2.17 -3.94
CA LEU A 129 -4.27 2.10 -2.71
C LEU A 129 -3.85 3.21 -1.75
N LEU A 130 -4.80 3.92 -1.16
CA LEU A 130 -4.54 4.94 -0.15
C LEU A 130 -5.08 4.54 1.21
N ASP A 131 -4.29 4.85 2.24
CA ASP A 131 -4.60 4.65 3.66
C ASP A 131 -5.53 5.73 4.23
N ALA A 132 -6.54 6.10 3.46
CA ALA A 132 -7.58 7.02 3.90
C ALA A 132 -8.85 6.81 3.05
N PRO A 133 -10.04 6.79 3.68
CA PRO A 133 -11.27 6.94 2.92
C PRO A 133 -11.30 8.35 2.34
N LEU A 134 -11.24 8.47 1.02
CA LEU A 134 -11.60 9.73 0.38
C LEU A 134 -13.06 10.02 0.74
N ARG A 135 -13.32 11.14 1.41
CA ARG A 135 -14.69 11.63 1.57
C ARG A 135 -15.19 11.96 0.17
N ARG A 136 -15.95 11.06 -0.46
CA ARG A 136 -16.74 11.41 -1.64
C ARG A 136 -17.60 12.61 -1.22
N ARG A 137 -17.46 13.74 -1.92
CA ARG A 137 -18.41 14.85 -1.81
C ARG A 137 -19.74 14.32 -2.34
N GLY A 138 -20.55 13.76 -1.44
CA GLY A 138 -21.94 13.47 -1.72
C GLY A 138 -22.68 14.79 -1.86
N VAL A 139 -23.42 14.94 -2.95
CA VAL A 139 -24.55 15.87 -2.99
C VAL A 139 -25.46 15.54 -1.81
N ALA A 140 -25.85 16.57 -1.07
CA ALA A 140 -26.54 16.47 0.22
C ALA A 140 -27.81 15.60 0.16
N GLY A 141 -27.96 14.69 1.12
CA GLY A 141 -29.19 13.95 1.39
C GLY A 141 -29.17 13.42 2.82
N GLY A 142 -29.93 14.07 3.72
CA GLY A 142 -29.79 13.93 5.16
C GLY A 142 -30.27 12.62 5.78
N ARG A 143 -29.71 12.31 6.95
CA ARG A 143 -30.42 12.05 8.23
C ARG A 143 -29.43 11.45 9.24
N SER A 144 -29.30 12.13 10.38
CA SER A 144 -28.55 11.68 11.55
C SER A 144 -29.04 10.32 12.06
N ARG A 145 -28.12 9.41 12.35
CA ARG A 145 -28.33 8.32 13.33
C ARG A 145 -27.13 8.24 14.28
N ARG A 146 -27.47 8.04 15.56
CA ARG A 146 -26.62 8.07 16.75
C ARG A 146 -25.34 7.23 16.59
N ALA A 147 -24.22 7.80 17.04
CA ALA A 147 -22.91 7.17 17.08
C ALA A 147 -22.89 6.03 18.11
N SER A 148 -22.57 4.82 17.66
CA SER A 148 -22.02 3.76 18.52
C SER A 148 -20.54 4.08 18.77
N LEU A 149 -20.11 4.05 20.04
CA LEU A 149 -18.74 4.37 20.48
C LEU A 149 -17.72 3.25 20.20
N PHE A 150 -18.13 2.15 19.56
CA PHE A 150 -17.22 1.13 19.05
C PHE A 150 -17.66 0.70 17.64
N PRO A 151 -16.95 1.11 16.58
CA PRO A 151 -17.16 0.52 15.26
C PRO A 151 -16.64 -0.94 15.28
N PRO A 152 -17.31 -1.90 14.60
CA PRO A 152 -16.72 -3.21 14.38
C PRO A 152 -15.41 -3.05 13.61
N ALA A 153 -14.44 -3.96 13.86
CA ALA A 153 -13.17 -4.06 13.15
C ALA A 153 -13.41 -4.39 11.67
N THR A 154 -13.85 -3.38 10.94
CA THR A 154 -13.97 -3.38 9.49
C THR A 154 -12.59 -2.94 9.01
N ALA A 155 -11.97 -3.71 8.10
CA ALA A 155 -10.73 -3.29 7.46
C ALA A 155 -10.85 -1.82 7.03
N PRO A 156 -9.83 -0.97 7.24
CA PRO A 156 -9.92 0.44 6.88
C PRO A 156 -10.37 0.54 5.42
N ALA A 157 -11.34 1.42 5.15
CA ALA A 157 -11.83 1.63 3.80
C ALA A 157 -10.71 2.25 2.95
N LEU A 158 -9.98 1.39 2.24
CA LEU A 158 -8.94 1.79 1.30
C LEU A 158 -9.59 2.42 0.06
N THR A 159 -9.01 3.53 -0.39
CA THR A 159 -9.40 4.10 -1.68
C THR A 159 -8.52 3.50 -2.77
N GLU A 160 -9.14 2.94 -3.81
CA GLU A 160 -8.47 2.23 -4.90
C GLU A 160 -8.61 2.98 -6.24
N PHE A 161 -7.50 3.11 -6.95
CA PHE A 161 -7.44 3.61 -8.33
C PHE A 161 -6.76 2.58 -9.23
N ARG A 162 -7.24 2.43 -10.46
CA ARG A 162 -6.68 1.54 -11.49
C ARG A 162 -6.38 2.37 -12.73
N PHE A 163 -5.24 2.10 -13.37
CA PHE A 163 -4.76 2.85 -14.54
C PHE A 163 -4.43 1.93 -15.71
#